data_AF-A0A3P7LIX6-F1
#
_entry.id   AF-A0A3P7LIX6-F1
#
_cell.length_a   1.000
_cell.length_b   1.000
_cell.length_c   1.000
_cell.angle_alpha   90.00
_cell.angle_beta   90.00
_cell.angle_gamma   90.00
#
_symmetry.space_group_name_H-M   'P 1'
#
loop_
_entity.id
_entity.type
_entity.pdbx_description
1 polymer ?
#
loop_
_entity_poly.entity_id
_entity_poly.type
_entity_poly.pdbx_seq_one_letter_code
_entity_poly.pdbx_strand_id
1 'polypeptide(L)'
;MYTASLYSCLISLCCTVPEAELHGRRILMYAYGSGYTASMFSILVAPDASMSSIFGVNTPASPIERLTLRIPVTYEEFQEMIKSPPLEPPFNPNHFFPGTYFLEKIDENHRRFYNRVPLSHQ
;
A
#
# COMPACT_ATOMS: atom_id res chain seq x y z
N MET A 1 -0.05 -8.66 1.99
CA MET A 1 -0.64 -7.46 2.63
C MET A 1 -1.70 -7.75 3.71
N TYR A 2 -1.92 -9.01 4.13
CA TYR A 2 -2.85 -9.38 5.21
C TYR A 2 -4.18 -8.57 5.19
N THR A 3 -4.49 -7.79 6.23
CA THR A 3 -5.74 -7.03 6.37
C THR A 3 -6.00 -6.05 5.22
N ALA A 4 -4.95 -5.48 4.62
CA ALA A 4 -5.08 -4.56 3.49
C ALA A 4 -5.31 -5.27 2.15
N SER A 5 -5.17 -6.60 2.08
CA SER A 5 -5.20 -7.36 0.82
C SER A 5 -6.50 -7.17 0.03
N LEU A 6 -7.66 -7.26 0.71
CA LEU A 6 -8.97 -7.10 0.07
C LEU A 6 -9.12 -5.70 -0.55
N TYR A 7 -8.68 -4.67 0.16
CA TYR A 7 -8.80 -3.28 -0.28
C TYR A 7 -7.80 -2.96 -1.41
N SER A 8 -6.63 -3.60 -1.43
CA SER A 8 -5.74 -3.53 -2.59
C SER A 8 -6.33 -4.17 -3.85
N CYS A 9 -7.10 -5.25 -3.71
CA CYS A 9 -7.87 -5.80 -4.83
C CYS A 9 -8.93 -4.80 -5.33
N LEU A 10 -9.60 -4.09 -4.42
CA LEU A 10 -10.54 -3.03 -4.79
C LEU A 10 -9.85 -1.89 -5.55
N ILE A 11 -8.70 -1.41 -5.06
CA ILE A 11 -7.90 -0.38 -5.76
C ILE A 11 -7.49 -0.91 -7.14
N SER A 12 -7.00 -2.14 -7.23
CA SER A 12 -6.63 -2.76 -8.51
C SER A 12 -7.79 -2.78 -9.49
N LEU A 13 -8.97 -3.22 -9.05
CA LEU A 13 -10.18 -3.24 -9.87
C LEU A 13 -10.48 -1.85 -10.45
N CYS A 14 -10.47 -0.83 -9.58
CA CYS A 14 -10.77 0.55 -9.97
C CYS A 14 -9.68 1.19 -10.85
N CYS A 15 -8.43 0.73 -10.78
CA CYS A 15 -7.37 1.21 -11.65
C CYS A 15 -7.34 0.52 -13.03
N THR A 16 -7.91 -0.68 -13.16
CA THR A 16 -7.82 -1.48 -14.39
C THR A 16 -9.11 -1.54 -15.20
N VAL A 17 -10.26 -1.37 -14.56
CA VAL A 17 -11.57 -1.38 -15.24
C VAL A 17 -11.99 0.05 -15.55
N PRO A 18 -12.46 0.35 -16.78
CA PRO A 18 -12.98 1.68 -17.11
C PRO A 18 -14.09 2.12 -16.14
N GLU A 19 -14.02 3.35 -15.67
CA GLU A 19 -14.94 3.91 -14.67
C GLU A 19 -16.42 3.74 -15.07
N ALA A 20 -16.74 3.99 -16.35
CA ALA A 20 -18.09 3.84 -16.89
C ALA A 20 -18.65 2.40 -16.79
N GLU A 21 -17.80 1.39 -16.74
CA GLU A 21 -18.24 -0.01 -16.57
C GLU A 21 -18.56 -0.34 -15.11
N LEU A 22 -18.03 0.44 -14.16
CA LEU A 22 -18.25 0.27 -12.72
C LEU A 22 -19.48 1.05 -12.23
N HIS A 23 -19.90 2.13 -12.90
CA HIS A 23 -21.04 2.94 -12.50
C HIS A 23 -22.33 2.11 -12.34
N GLY A 24 -23.00 2.27 -11.20
CA GLY A 24 -24.20 1.51 -10.85
C GLY A 24 -23.99 0.02 -10.55
N ARG A 25 -22.75 -0.48 -10.62
CA ARG A 25 -22.44 -1.88 -10.31
C ARG A 25 -22.29 -2.10 -8.82
N ARG A 26 -22.60 -3.33 -8.40
CA ARG A 26 -22.37 -3.82 -7.05
C ARG A 26 -21.11 -4.68 -7.03
N ILE A 27 -20.14 -4.29 -6.20
CA ILE A 27 -18.91 -5.03 -5.97
C ILE A 27 -19.11 -5.88 -4.71
N LEU A 28 -18.96 -7.20 -4.84
CA LEU A 28 -18.99 -8.12 -3.71
C LEU A 28 -17.59 -8.19 -3.06
N MET A 29 -17.56 -8.05 -1.74
CA MET A 29 -16.35 -8.04 -0.93
C MET A 29 -16.39 -9.22 0.04
N TYR A 30 -15.32 -10.01 0.08
CA TYR A 30 -15.17 -11.13 1.01
C TYR A 30 -13.91 -10.95 1.85
N ALA A 31 -14.08 -10.59 3.11
CA ALA A 31 -13.00 -10.43 4.07
C ALA A 31 -12.86 -11.71 4.90
N TYR A 32 -11.62 -12.19 5.03
CA TYR A 32 -11.29 -13.38 5.79
C TYR A 32 -10.06 -13.15 6.69
N GLY A 33 -10.10 -13.67 7.91
CA GLY A 33 -8.99 -13.74 8.83
C GLY A 33 -8.93 -15.10 9.53
N SER A 34 -7.77 -15.76 9.49
CA SER A 34 -7.54 -17.04 10.14
C SER A 34 -7.79 -16.97 11.65
N GLY A 35 -8.24 -18.07 12.24
CA GLY A 35 -8.93 -18.09 13.53
C GLY A 35 -10.32 -18.61 13.26
N TYR A 36 -11.23 -17.73 12.82
CA TYR A 36 -12.47 -18.07 12.08
C TYR A 36 -13.31 -16.86 11.62
N THR A 37 -12.77 -15.63 11.61
CA THR A 37 -13.60 -14.44 11.35
C THR A 37 -13.69 -14.14 9.86
N ALA A 38 -14.90 -14.09 9.32
CA ALA A 38 -15.17 -13.69 7.95
C ALA A 38 -16.37 -12.74 7.87
N SER A 39 -16.40 -11.90 6.85
CA SER A 39 -17.54 -11.02 6.56
C SER A 39 -17.67 -10.84 5.06
N MET A 40 -18.88 -11.06 4.56
CA MET A 40 -19.25 -10.75 3.19
C MET A 40 -20.12 -9.49 3.19
N PHE A 41 -19.72 -8.51 2.38
CA PHE A 41 -20.44 -7.25 2.24
C PHE A 41 -20.35 -6.79 0.79
N SER A 42 -21.09 -5.74 0.43
CA SER A 42 -21.06 -5.22 -0.94
C SER A 42 -21.01 -3.70 -0.96
N ILE A 43 -20.34 -3.16 -1.98
CA ILE A 43 -20.26 -1.73 -2.26
C ILE A 43 -21.06 -1.47 -3.54
N LEU A 44 -22.00 -0.52 -3.51
CA LEU A 44 -22.66 -0.02 -4.72
C LEU A 44 -21.90 1.21 -5.21
N VAL A 45 -21.40 1.16 -6.43
CA VAL A 45 -20.77 2.31 -7.07
C VAL A 45 -21.85 3.28 -7.54
N ALA A 46 -21.78 4.53 -7.10
CA ALA A 46 -22.76 5.54 -7.51
C ALA A 46 -22.69 5.74 -9.05
N PRO A 47 -23.83 6.01 -9.71
CA PRO A 47 -23.85 6.22 -11.17
C PRO A 47 -22.98 7.37 -11.67
N ASP A 48 -22.68 8.34 -10.80
CA ASP A 48 -21.90 9.54 -11.04
C ASP A 48 -20.59 9.56 -10.22
N ALA A 49 -20.20 8.39 -9.68
CA ALA A 49 -18.99 8.25 -8.88
C ALA A 49 -17.75 8.56 -9.72
N SER A 50 -17.04 9.64 -9.39
CA SER A 50 -15.71 9.89 -9.94
C SER A 50 -14.68 9.05 -9.20
N MET A 51 -14.00 8.13 -9.88
CA MET A 51 -12.97 7.30 -9.24
C MET A 51 -11.79 8.16 -8.78
N SER A 52 -11.52 9.26 -9.48
CA SER A 52 -10.43 10.17 -9.12
C SER A 52 -10.67 10.90 -7.79
N SER A 53 -11.92 11.20 -7.44
CA SER A 53 -12.28 11.79 -6.14
C SER A 53 -12.32 10.75 -5.02
N ILE A 54 -12.64 9.48 -5.33
CA ILE A 54 -12.68 8.37 -4.37
C ILE A 54 -11.27 7.94 -3.94
N PHE A 55 -10.34 7.82 -4.90
CA PHE A 55 -8.98 7.35 -4.61
C PHE A 55 -8.00 8.49 -4.31
N GLY A 56 -8.41 9.75 -4.46
CA GLY A 56 -7.57 10.92 -4.23
C GLY A 56 -6.41 10.96 -5.23
N VAL A 57 -6.71 11.26 -6.50
CA VAL A 57 -5.73 11.31 -7.62
C VAL A 57 -4.86 12.58 -7.58
N ASN A 58 -4.62 13.15 -6.39
CA ASN A 58 -3.54 14.12 -6.19
C ASN A 58 -2.18 13.44 -5.91
N THR A 59 -2.07 12.13 -6.14
CA THR A 59 -0.78 11.45 -6.22
C THR A 59 -0.28 11.50 -7.67
N PRO A 60 0.97 11.96 -7.92
CA PRO A 60 1.50 12.23 -9.27
C PRO A 60 1.62 11.01 -10.20
N ALA A 61 1.31 9.80 -9.71
CA ALA A 61 1.33 8.56 -10.47
C ALA A 61 0.19 7.64 -10.02
N SER A 62 -0.43 6.94 -10.97
CA SER A 62 -1.40 5.87 -10.72
C SER A 62 -0.78 4.80 -9.78
N PRO A 63 -1.55 4.14 -8.90
CA PRO A 63 -1.04 3.01 -8.12
C PRO A 63 -0.32 1.95 -8.95
N ILE A 64 -0.72 1.76 -10.22
CA ILE A 64 -0.07 0.85 -11.17
C ILE A 64 1.30 1.37 -11.61
N GLU A 65 1.41 2.67 -11.93
CA GLU A 65 2.69 3.29 -12.27
C GLU A 65 3.66 3.26 -11.09
N ARG A 66 3.17 3.42 -9.86
CA ARG A 66 4.02 3.29 -8.66
C ARG A 66 4.66 1.90 -8.51
N LEU A 67 4.06 0.85 -9.09
CA LEU A 67 4.65 -0.49 -9.07
C LEU A 67 5.88 -0.60 -9.98
N THR A 68 5.98 0.22 -11.03
CA THR A 68 7.11 0.20 -11.96
C THR A 68 8.33 0.94 -11.39
N LEU A 69 8.11 1.85 -10.44
CA LEU A 69 9.15 2.59 -9.73
C LEU A 69 9.84 1.77 -8.61
N ARG A 70 9.46 0.50 -8.42
CA ARG A 70 10.07 -0.37 -7.40
C ARG A 70 11.48 -0.79 -7.84
N ILE A 71 12.36 -0.91 -6.85
CA ILE A 71 13.72 -1.41 -7.06
C ILE A 71 13.70 -2.94 -6.97
N PRO A 72 14.09 -3.67 -8.03
CA PRO A 72 14.25 -5.11 -7.95
C PRO A 72 15.44 -5.46 -7.06
N VAL A 73 15.32 -6.54 -6.29
CA VAL A 73 16.38 -7.09 -5.46
C VAL A 73 16.66 -8.53 -5.89
N THR A 74 17.90 -8.98 -5.73
CA THR A 74 18.28 -10.37 -6.01
C THR A 74 17.71 -11.32 -4.95
N TYR A 75 17.72 -12.61 -5.24
CA TYR A 75 17.28 -13.62 -4.28
C TYR A 75 18.21 -13.65 -3.05
N GLU A 76 19.51 -13.50 -3.26
CA GLU A 76 20.54 -13.50 -2.24
C GLU A 76 20.35 -12.31 -1.28
N GLU A 77 20.17 -11.10 -1.82
CA GLU A 77 19.87 -9.89 -1.04
C GLU A 77 18.59 -10.05 -0.22
N PHE A 78 17.54 -10.63 -0.83
CA PHE A 78 16.28 -10.89 -0.14
C PHE A 78 16.43 -11.87 1.03
N GLN A 79 17.23 -12.93 0.86
CA GLN A 79 17.51 -13.89 1.93
C GLN A 79 18.28 -13.24 3.08
N GLU A 80 19.22 -12.35 2.81
CA GLU A 80 19.94 -11.61 3.85
C GLU A 80 19.01 -10.69 4.63
N MET A 81 18.11 -9.97 3.96
CA MET A 81 17.14 -9.08 4.61
C MET A 81 16.20 -9.77 5.60
N ILE A 82 15.84 -11.04 5.37
CA ILE A 82 14.91 -11.79 6.25
C ILE A 82 15.61 -12.36 7.50
N LYS A 83 16.91 -12.65 7.44
CA LYS A 83 17.61 -13.45 8.47
C LYS A 83 17.73 -12.78 9.83
N SER A 84 17.71 -11.46 9.93
CA SER A 84 17.70 -10.75 11.22
C SER A 84 17.20 -9.32 11.07
N PRO A 85 16.05 -8.94 11.65
CA PRO A 85 15.67 -7.53 11.75
C PRO A 85 16.60 -6.86 12.78
N PRO A 86 17.46 -5.92 12.37
CA PRO A 86 18.39 -5.31 13.30
C PRO A 86 17.66 -4.32 14.23
N LEU A 87 18.19 -4.17 15.46
CA LEU A 87 17.70 -3.17 16.44
C LEU A 87 17.81 -1.74 15.90
N GLU A 88 18.82 -1.51 15.05
CA GLU A 88 18.96 -0.33 14.20
C GLU A 88 18.68 -0.76 12.75
N PRO A 89 17.46 -0.50 12.22
CA PRO A 89 17.13 -0.85 10.84
C PRO A 89 18.10 -0.13 9.88
N PRO A 90 18.73 -0.83 8.91
CA PRO A 90 19.59 -0.19 7.94
C PRO A 90 18.78 0.85 7.17
N PHE A 91 19.17 2.12 7.29
CA PHE A 91 18.54 3.21 6.55
C PHE A 91 19.26 3.40 5.22
N ASN A 92 18.62 3.03 4.12
CA ASN A 92 19.03 3.45 2.79
C ASN A 92 17.98 4.42 2.22
N PRO A 93 18.24 5.74 2.20
CA PRO A 93 17.29 6.73 1.71
C PRO A 93 16.89 6.50 0.26
N ASN A 94 17.74 5.86 -0.55
CA ASN A 94 17.48 5.61 -1.97
C ASN A 94 16.44 4.51 -2.20
N HIS A 95 16.11 3.71 -1.18
CA HIS A 95 15.12 2.63 -1.30
C HIS A 95 13.70 3.07 -0.94
N PHE A 96 13.53 4.30 -0.46
CA PHE A 96 12.24 4.82 -0.02
C PHE A 96 11.67 5.81 -1.02
N PHE A 97 10.35 5.81 -1.19
CA PHE A 97 9.67 6.88 -1.90
C PHE A 97 9.72 8.19 -1.09
N PRO A 98 9.73 9.35 -1.76
CA PRO A 98 9.61 10.65 -1.08
C PRO A 98 8.41 10.69 -0.12
N GLY A 99 8.60 11.25 1.07
CA GLY A 99 7.56 11.32 2.09
C GLY A 99 7.28 10.03 2.86
N THR A 100 8.01 8.94 2.60
CA THR A 100 7.86 7.68 3.37
C THR A 100 8.32 7.88 4.81
N TYR A 101 7.50 7.45 5.76
CA TYR A 101 7.91 7.32 7.16
C TYR A 101 8.70 6.02 7.34
N PHE A 102 9.79 6.09 8.10
CA PHE A 102 10.63 4.94 8.41
C PHE A 102 10.97 4.91 9.90
N LEU A 103 11.26 3.70 10.39
CA LEU A 103 11.73 3.49 11.76
C LEU A 103 13.19 3.93 11.83
N GLU A 104 13.50 4.91 12.66
CA GLU A 104 14.86 5.44 12.84
C GLU A 104 15.61 4.67 13.93
N LYS A 105 14.97 4.44 15.08
CA LYS A 105 15.55 3.67 16.18
C LYS A 105 14.49 3.07 17.10
N ILE A 106 14.90 2.03 17.82
CA ILE A 106 14.20 1.49 18.98
C ILE A 106 15.14 1.63 20.18
N ASP A 107 14.69 2.27 21.26
CA ASP A 107 15.53 2.38 22.46
C ASP A 107 15.38 1.21 23.43
N GLU A 108 16.15 1.24 24.52
CA GLU A 108 16.18 0.21 25.56
C GLU A 108 14.81 -0.05 26.22
N ASN A 109 13.90 0.94 26.16
CA ASN A 109 12.54 0.83 26.69
C ASN A 109 11.52 0.43 25.60
N HIS A 110 12.00 -0.07 24.46
CA HIS A 110 11.20 -0.44 23.29
C HIS A 110 10.40 0.71 22.67
N ARG A 111 10.76 1.97 22.94
CA ARG A 111 10.11 3.12 22.31
C ARG A 111 10.63 3.26 20.88
N ARG A 112 9.70 3.47 19.94
CA ARG A 112 10.00 3.59 18.51
C ARG A 112 10.04 5.05 18.10
N PHE A 113 11.09 5.42 17.39
CA PHE A 113 11.28 6.76 16.86
C PHE A 113 11.21 6.68 15.34
N TYR A 114 10.45 7.60 14.74
CA TYR A 114 10.20 7.62 13.31
C TYR A 114 10.67 8.93 12.72
N ASN A 115 11.23 8.83 11.53
CA ASN A 115 11.60 9.99 10.72
C ASN A 115 10.95 9.83 9.34
N ARG A 116 11.06 10.86 8.49
CA ARG A 116 10.38 10.91 7.20
C ARG A 116 11.37 11.33 6.12
N VAL A 117 11.37 10.59 5.02
CA VAL A 117 12.11 11.01 3.82
C VAL A 117 11.56 12.37 3.38
N PRO A 118 12.42 13.35 3.07
CA PRO A 118 11.98 14.64 2.56
C PRO A 118 10.99 14.47 1.40
N LEU A 119 10.01 15.37 1.33
CA LEU A 119 9.20 15.47 0.13
C LEU A 119 10.12 15.94 -1.00
N SER A 120 10.05 15.29 -2.16
CA SER A 120 10.62 15.85 -3.38
C SER A 120 9.97 17.22 -3.59
N HIS A 121 10.77 18.30 -3.59
CA HIS A 121 10.26 19.63 -3.91
C HIS A 121 9.51 19.55 -5.24
N GLN A 122 8.22 19.92 -5.21
CA GLN A 122 7.42 20.15 -6.41
C GLN A 122 7.94 21.37 -7.15
#